data_AF-A0AAP6EKC6-F1
#
_entry.id   AF-A0AAP6EKC6-F1
#
_cell.length_a   1.000
_cell.length_b   1.000
_cell.length_c   1.000
_cell.angle_alpha   90.00
_cell.angle_beta   90.00
_cell.angle_gamma   90.00
#
_symmetry.space_group_name_H-M   'P 1'
#
loop_
_entity.id
_entity.type
_entity.pdbx_description
1 polymer ?
#
loop_
_entity_poly.entity_id
_entity_poly.type
_entity_poly.pdbx_seq_one_letter_code
_entity_poly.pdbx_strand_id
1 'polypeptide(L)' 'WAANLAAAKQYYQREGHLRVPRKHVETIIVDSDKSGGREDQEERELRLGAWINNQRSRAATLTPERIQQLTTIGMRWT' A
#
# COMPACT_ATOMS: atom_id res chain seq x y z
N TRP A 1 -0.23 1.82 -7.88
CA TRP A 1 -1.27 1.06 -7.15
C TRP A 1 -0.68 -0.19 -6.49
N ALA A 2 -0.21 -1.19 -7.26
CA ALA A 2 0.29 -2.48 -6.74
C ALA A 2 1.30 -2.35 -5.58
N ALA A 3 2.35 -1.53 -5.75
CA ALA A 3 3.33 -1.29 -4.69
C ALA A 3 2.73 -0.70 -3.40
N ASN A 4 1.77 0.23 -3.50
CA ASN A 4 1.12 0.80 -2.31
C ASN A 4 0.16 -0.21 -1.64
N LEU A 5 -0.49 -1.06 -2.44
CA LEU A 5 -1.32 -2.15 -1.91
C LEU A 5 -0.45 -3.20 -1.20
N ALA A 6 0.73 -3.51 -1.74
CA ALA A 6 1.71 -4.39 -1.09
C ALA A 6 2.20 -3.79 0.24
N ALA A 7 2.57 -2.50 0.26
CA ALA A 7 2.92 -1.78 1.48
C ALA A 7 1.78 -1.78 2.51
N ALA A 8 0.53 -1.58 2.08
CA ALA A 8 -0.62 -1.66 2.97
C ALA A 8 -0.79 -3.07 3.57
N LYS A 9 -0.62 -4.13 2.77
CA LYS A 9 -0.64 -5.51 3.25
C LYS A 9 0.48 -5.78 4.26
N GLN A 10 1.71 -5.35 3.96
CA GLN A 10 2.86 -5.49 4.86
C GLN A 10 2.61 -4.79 6.21
N TYR A 11 2.13 -3.55 6.16
CA TYR A 11 1.77 -2.80 7.37
C TYR A 11 0.67 -3.53 8.16
N TYR A 12 -0.38 -4.03 7.49
CA TYR A 12 -1.44 -4.77 8.17
C TYR A 12 -0.95 -6.06 8.80
N GLN A 13 -0.07 -6.81 8.14
CA GLN A 13 0.52 -8.03 8.70
C GLN A 13 1.34 -7.74 9.96
N ARG A 14 2.04 -6.60 10.00
CA ARG A 14 2.84 -6.18 11.16
C ARG A 14 1.98 -5.65 12.31
N GLU A 15 1.00 -4.80 12.01
CA GLU A 15 0.25 -4.03 13.02
C GLU A 15 -1.15 -4.58 13.33
N GLY A 16 -1.65 -5.51 12.52
CA GLY A 16 -3.03 -6.03 12.59
C GLY A 16 -4.13 -5.04 12.18
N HIS A 17 -3.75 -3.85 11.70
CA HIS A 17 -4.69 -2.79 11.32
C HIS A 17 -4.14 -1.85 10.24
N LEU A 18 -5.04 -1.14 9.55
CA LEU A 18 -4.68 -0.06 8.60
C LEU A 18 -4.84 1.36 9.18
N ARG A 19 -4.63 1.53 10.47
CA ARG A 19 -4.55 2.85 11.11
C ARG A 19 -3.16 3.45 10.93
N VAL A 20 -2.84 3.81 9.69
CA VAL A 20 -1.50 4.31 9.32
C VAL A 20 -1.36 5.79 9.69
N PRO A 21 -0.36 6.18 10.51
CA PRO A 21 -0.09 7.59 10.80
C PRO A 21 0.16 8.38 9.51
N ARG A 22 -0.34 9.62 9.41
CA ARG A 22 -0.29 10.40 8.15
C ARG A 22 1.11 10.57 7.57
N LYS A 23 2.14 10.69 8.42
CA LYS A 23 3.54 10.86 8.01
C LYS A 23 4.30 9.54 7.83
N HIS A 24 3.65 8.39 8.04
CA HIS A 24 4.28 7.07 7.95
C HIS A 24 4.79 6.79 6.54
N VAL A 25 6.03 6.32 6.48
CA VAL A 25 6.68 5.78 5.29
C VAL A 25 6.86 4.29 5.50
N GLU A 26 6.41 3.50 4.55
CA GLU A 26 6.57 2.05 4.55
C GLU A 26 7.61 1.68 3.49
N THR A 27 8.66 0.97 3.91
CA THR A 27 9.68 0.43 3.01
C THR A 27 9.28 -0.98 2.60
N ILE A 28 9.19 -1.23 1.29
CA ILE A 28 8.95 -2.55 0.74
C ILE A 28 10.08 -2.95 -0.18
N ILE A 29 10.34 -4.25 -0.25
CA ILE A 29 11.21 -4.82 -1.27
C ILE A 29 10.35 -5.19 -2.48
N VAL A 30 10.75 -4.72 -3.66
CA VAL A 30 10.10 -5.09 -4.93
C VAL A 30 11.12 -5.74 -5.85
N ASP A 31 10.69 -6.76 -6.58
CA ASP A 31 11.51 -7.34 -7.63
C ASP A 31 11.74 -6.29 -8.71
N SER A 32 13.00 -6.05 -9.07
CA SER A 32 13.31 -5.17 -10.19
C SER A 32 12.99 -5.91 -11.49
N ASP A 33 12.13 -5.33 -12.32
CA ASP A 33 11.76 -5.86 -13.65
C ASP A 33 12.91 -5.69 -14.68
N LYS A 34 14.17 -5.64 -14.21
CA LYS A 34 15.33 -5.54 -15.09
C LYS A 34 15.58 -6.90 -15.70
N SER A 35 15.03 -7.10 -16.90
CA SER A 35 15.42 -8.16 -17.83
C SER A 35 16.94 -8.10 -18.10
N GLY A 36 17.74 -8.75 -17.26
CA GLY A 36 19.20 -8.56 -17.31
C GLY A 36 19.97 -9.17 -16.15
N GLY A 37 19.63 -10.40 -15.74
CA GLY A 37 20.59 -11.33 -15.13
C GLY A 37 21.15 -11.01 -13.73
N ARG A 38 20.54 -10.10 -12.96
CA ARG A 38 20.88 -9.93 -11.54
C ARG A 38 19.60 -9.76 -10.73
N GLU A 39 19.40 -10.61 -9.73
CA GLU A 39 18.28 -10.59 -8.77
C GLU A 39 18.44 -9.40 -7.81
N ASP A 40 18.48 -8.19 -8.36
CA ASP A 40 18.61 -6.97 -7.55
C ASP A 40 17.21 -6.63 -7.03
N GLN A 41 16.94 -7.01 -5.78
CA GLN A 41 15.78 -6.57 -5.01
C GLN A 41 15.89 -5.05 -4.76
N GLU A 42 14.87 -4.29 -5.16
CA GLU A 42 14.85 -2.83 -4.97
C GLU A 42 14.06 -2.48 -3.71
N GLU A 43 14.69 -1.77 -2.77
CA GLU A 43 13.99 -1.15 -1.64
C GLU A 43 13.28 0.12 -2.09
N ARG A 44 11.97 0.21 -1.83
CA ARG A 44 11.16 1.38 -2.13
C ARG A 44 10.48 1.91 -0.89
N GLU A 45 10.69 3.18 -0.63
CA GLU A 45 9.98 3.94 0.39
C GLU A 45 8.66 4.52 -0.16
N LEU A 46 7.55 4.18 0.48
CA LEU A 46 6.22 4.65 0.08
C LEU A 46 5.59 5.44 1.21
N ARG A 47 5.08 6.64 0.89
CA ARG A 47 4.31 7.48 1.84
C ARG A 47 2.92 6.89 2.11
N LEU A 48 2.89 5.72 2.74
CA LEU A 48 1.70 4.91 2.95
C LEU A 48 0.64 5.67 3.75
N GLY A 49 1.05 6.44 4.76
CA GLY A 49 0.12 7.26 5.54
C GLY A 49 -0.62 8.30 4.71
N ALA A 50 0.07 8.97 3.79
CA ALA A 50 -0.54 9.92 2.86
C ALA A 50 -1.45 9.19 1.86
N TRP A 51 -1.01 8.04 1.35
CA TRP A 51 -1.77 7.26 0.37
C TRP A 51 -3.09 6.72 0.94
N ILE A 52 -3.08 6.10 2.13
CA ILE A 52 -4.27 5.59 2.83
C ILE A 52 -5.27 6.72 3.10
N ASN A 53 -4.80 7.88 3.56
CA ASN A 53 -5.65 9.05 3.77
C ASN A 53 -6.31 9.53 2.46
N ASN A 54 -5.55 9.57 1.37
CA ASN A 54 -6.08 9.93 0.06
C ASN A 54 -7.09 8.90 -0.47
N GLN A 55 -6.91 7.60 -0.19
CA GLN A 55 -7.88 6.59 -0.58
C GLN A 55 -9.20 6.81 0.16
N ARG A 56 -9.16 7.09 1.48
CA ARG A 56 -10.37 7.43 2.24
C ARG A 56 -11.10 8.64 1.68
N SER A 57 -10.39 9.75 1.47
CA SER A 57 -11.03 10.99 0.99
C SER A 57 -11.63 10.85 -0.40
N ARG A 58 -11.06 9.96 -1.24
CA ARG A 58 -11.50 9.73 -2.62
C ARG A 58 -12.35 8.48 -2.80
N ALA A 59 -12.84 7.88 -1.71
CA ALA A 59 -13.62 6.64 -1.74
C ALA A 59 -14.76 6.67 -2.77
N ALA A 60 -15.50 7.80 -2.84
CA ALA A 60 -16.60 7.99 -3.78
C ALA A 60 -16.20 7.95 -5.28
N THR A 61 -14.91 8.08 -5.58
CA THR A 61 -14.37 8.08 -6.96
C THR A 61 -13.50 6.86 -7.27
N LEU A 62 -13.34 5.94 -6.31
CA LEU A 62 -12.59 4.70 -6.53
C LEU A 62 -13.45 3.69 -7.29
N THR A 63 -12.80 2.88 -8.11
CA THR A 63 -13.48 1.76 -8.76
C THR A 63 -13.88 0.71 -7.72
N PRO A 64 -14.95 -0.06 -7.95
CA PRO A 64 -15.38 -1.11 -7.02
C PRO A 64 -14.28 -2.11 -6.69
N GLU A 65 -13.43 -2.46 -7.66
CA GLU A 65 -12.33 -3.40 -7.47
C GLU A 65 -11.28 -2.86 -6.50
N ARG A 66 -10.99 -1.55 -6.59
CA ARG A 66 -10.04 -0.88 -5.70
C ARG A 66 -10.58 -0.76 -4.28
N ILE A 67 -11.88 -0.47 -4.15
CA ILE A 67 -12.56 -0.49 -2.84
C ILE A 67 -12.47 -1.90 -2.25
N GLN A 68 -12.79 -2.93 -3.04
CA GLN A 68 -12.74 -4.32 -2.59
C GLN A 68 -11.32 -4.71 -2.14
N GLN A 69 -10.29 -4.40 -2.93
CA GLN A 69 -8.90 -4.70 -2.58
C GLN A 69 -8.47 -4.09 -1.24
N LEU A 70 -8.88 -2.85 -0.96
CA LEU A 70 -8.61 -2.16 0.29
C LEU A 70 -9.45 -2.70 1.46
N THR A 71 -10.74 -2.94 1.24
CA THR A 71 -11.63 -3.51 2.27
C THR A 71 -11.16 -4.89 2.71
N THR A 72 -10.73 -5.76 1.78
CA THR A 72 -10.20 -7.10 2.08
C THR A 72 -8.99 -7.06 3.00
N ILE A 73 -8.16 -6.01 2.93
CA ILE A 73 -6.97 -5.86 3.79
C ILE A 73 -7.27 -5.09 5.09
N GLY A 74 -8.54 -4.85 5.41
CA GLY A 74 -8.96 -4.24 6.68
C GLY A 74 -9.07 -2.71 6.64
N MET A 75 -9.23 -2.11 5.46
CA MET A 75 -9.42 -0.66 5.33
C MET A 75 -10.72 -0.23 5.99
N ARG A 76 -10.63 0.79 6.85
CA ARG A 76 -11.81 1.50 7.38
C ARG A 76 -12.03 2.76 6.56
N TRP A 77 -13.25 2.95 6.09
CA TRP A 77 -13.63 4.08 5.24
C TRP A 77 -14.15 5.29 6.02
N THR A 78 -14.18 5.20 7.35
CA THR A 78 -14.56 6.26 8.28
C THR A 78 -13.37 7.07 8.82
#